data_AF-A0A8R7U078-F1
#
_entry.id   AF-A0A8R7U078-F1
#
_cell.length_a   1.000
_cell.length_b   1.000
_cell.length_c   1.000
_cell.angle_alpha   90.00
_cell.angle_beta   90.00
_cell.angle_gamma   90.00
#
_symmetry.space_group_name_H-M   'P 1'
#
loop_
_entity.id
_entity.type
_entity.pdbx_description
1 polymer ?
#
loop_
_entity_poly.entity_id
_entity_poly.type
_entity_poly.pdbx_seq_one_letter_code
_entity_poly.pdbx_strand_id
1 'polypeptide(L)'
;MADFFNYLPLIVTQLGSSCKRKDALLAKHHDDLMKLMEHGKISAGTGLHQETDLSRPGATRWGSHLRTLLRIHAMWNAVVDVLAD
;
A
#
# COMPACT_ATOMS: atom_id res chain seq x y z
N MET A 1 6.55 12.58 -12.92
CA MET A 1 6.67 11.11 -12.94
C MET A 1 8.04 10.62 -12.50
N ALA A 2 9.15 11.13 -13.05
CA ALA A 2 10.50 10.71 -12.64
C ALA A 2 10.78 10.93 -11.15
N ASP A 3 10.33 12.07 -10.60
CA ASP A 3 10.56 12.42 -9.19
C ASP A 3 9.92 11.41 -8.23
N PHE A 4 8.70 10.94 -8.53
CA PHE A 4 8.04 9.91 -7.72
C PHE A 4 8.90 8.65 -7.59
N PHE A 5 9.41 8.13 -8.71
CA PHE A 5 10.24 6.92 -8.69
C PHE A 5 11.59 7.13 -7.99
N ASN A 6 12.11 8.36 -7.97
CA ASN A 6 13.33 8.70 -7.23
C ASN A 6 13.11 8.70 -5.70
N TYR A 7 11.91 9.05 -5.23
CA TYR A 7 11.59 9.06 -3.79
C TYR A 7 11.12 7.71 -3.26
N LEU A 8 10.68 6.79 -4.12
CA LEU A 8 10.19 5.48 -3.69
C LEU A 8 11.18 4.68 -2.81
N PRO A 9 12.48 4.58 -3.14
CA PRO A 9 13.43 3.88 -2.27
C PRO A 9 13.48 4.52 -0.87
N LEU A 10 13.48 5.85 -0.81
CA LEU A 10 13.49 6.59 0.46
C LEU A 10 12.23 6.32 1.28
N ILE A 11 11.06 6.38 0.65
CA ILE A 11 9.76 6.09 1.29
C ILE A 11 9.73 4.67 1.84
N VAL A 12 10.12 3.68 1.02
CA VAL A 12 10.15 2.27 1.41
C VAL A 12 11.13 2.05 2.57
N THR A 13 12.32 2.67 2.53
CA THR A 13 13.29 2.58 3.61
C THR A 13 12.80 3.25 4.90
N GLN A 14 12.20 4.43 4.83
CA GLN A 14 11.71 5.15 6.02
C GLN A 14 10.54 4.43 6.71
N LEU A 15 9.62 3.86 5.92
CA LEU A 15 8.50 3.09 6.45
C LEU A 15 8.94 1.70 6.94
N GLY A 16 9.91 1.08 6.26
CA GLY A 16 10.41 -0.26 6.58
C GLY A 16 11.46 -0.30 7.70
N SER A 17 12.17 0.80 7.96
CA SER A 17 13.24 0.87 8.96
C SER A 17 12.76 0.87 10.42
N SER A 18 11.46 1.06 10.66
CA SER A 18 10.89 1.08 12.01
C SER A 18 9.57 0.31 12.07
N CYS A 19 9.51 -0.69 12.95
CA CYS A 19 8.29 -1.45 13.21
C CYS A 19 7.14 -0.52 13.62
N LYS A 20 7.41 0.52 14.43
CA LYS A 20 6.41 1.50 14.85
C LYS A 20 5.78 2.25 13.67
N ARG A 21 6.60 2.68 12.71
CA ARG A 21 6.10 3.37 11.50
C ARG A 21 5.29 2.44 10.62
N LYS A 22 5.72 1.19 10.47
CA LYS A 22 4.96 0.16 9.75
C LYS A 22 3.59 -0.07 10.39
N ASP A 23 3.52 -0.13 11.72
CA ASP A 23 2.26 -0.37 12.42
C ASP A 23 1.35 0.86 12.37
N ALA A 24 1.90 2.07 12.53
CA ALA A 24 1.17 3.32 12.34
C ALA A 24 0.60 3.46 10.92
N LEU A 25 1.35 3.06 9.90
CA LEU A 25 0.91 3.07 8.50
C LEU A 25 -0.31 2.16 8.30
N LEU A 26 -0.26 0.94 8.85
CA LEU A 26 -1.38 0.01 8.75
C LEU A 26 -2.61 0.52 9.51
N ALA A 27 -2.42 1.10 10.68
CA ALA A 27 -3.51 1.70 11.47
C ALA A 27 -4.17 2.87 10.72
N LYS A 28 -3.39 3.85 10.23
CA LYS A 28 -3.94 4.98 9.46
C LYS A 28 -4.67 4.52 8.20
N HIS A 29 -4.12 3.54 7.48
CA HIS A 29 -4.79 3.00 6.30
C HIS A 29 -6.11 2.29 6.66
N HIS A 30 -6.15 1.56 7.78
CA HIS A 30 -7.38 0.93 8.26
C HIS A 30 -8.44 1.97 8.62
N ASP A 31 -8.06 3.04 9.32
CA ASP A 31 -8.97 4.13 9.67
C ASP A 31 -9.52 4.83 8.42
N ASP A 32 -8.69 5.04 7.40
CA ASP A 32 -9.13 5.60 6.11
C ASP A 32 -10.15 4.69 5.41
N LEU A 33 -9.91 3.36 5.41
CA LEU A 33 -10.87 2.41 4.86
C LEU A 33 -12.18 2.40 5.65
N MET A 34 -12.13 2.44 6.98
CA MET A 34 -13.32 2.52 7.82
C MET A 34 -14.13 3.80 7.53
N LYS A 35 -13.47 4.96 7.43
CA LYS A 35 -14.13 6.20 7.01
C LYS A 35 -14.77 6.05 5.63
N LEU A 36 -14.06 5.50 4.65
CA LEU A 36 -14.62 5.29 3.30
C LEU A 36 -15.84 4.35 3.33
N MET A 37 -15.84 3.34 4.19
CA MET A 37 -16.97 2.43 4.40
C MET A 37 -18.16 3.14 5.05
N GLU A 38 -17.94 3.91 6.11
CA GLU A 38 -18.99 4.67 6.82
C GLU A 38 -19.69 5.68 5.89
N HIS A 39 -18.93 6.28 4.98
CA HIS A 39 -19.47 7.20 3.96
C HIS A 39 -20.10 6.47 2.77
N GLY A 40 -20.19 5.14 2.80
CA GLY A 40 -20.74 4.31 1.73
C GLY A 40 -19.94 4.36 0.42
N LYS A 41 -18.71 4.88 0.43
CA LYS A 41 -17.85 5.01 -0.77
C LYS A 41 -17.25 3.68 -1.19
N ILE A 42 -17.08 2.76 -0.24
CA ILE A 42 -16.67 1.38 -0.49
C ILE A 42 -17.58 0.45 0.30
N SER A 43 -17.98 -0.68 -0.29
CA SER A 43 -18.67 -1.74 0.46
C SER A 43 -17.64 -2.74 0.98
N ALA A 44 -17.81 -3.21 2.21
CA ALA A 44 -17.07 -4.38 2.69
C ALA A 44 -17.65 -5.65 2.05
N GLY A 45 -17.36 -5.84 0.77
CA GLY A 45 -17.57 -7.10 0.08
C GLY A 45 -16.37 -8.00 0.33
N THR A 46 -16.42 -8.87 1.33
CA THR A 46 -15.49 -10.01 1.42
C THR A 46 -15.87 -11.02 0.33
N GLY A 47 -15.19 -10.95 -0.82
CA GLY A 47 -15.15 -12.02 -1.81
C GLY A 47 -15.56 -11.61 -3.21
N LEU A 48 -14.58 -11.27 -4.05
CA LEU A 48 -14.64 -11.47 -5.50
C LEU A 48 -13.22 -11.46 -6.10
N HIS A 49 -12.85 -12.57 -6.75
CA HIS A 49 -11.66 -12.79 -7.58
C HIS A 49 -10.35 -13.15 -6.83
N GLN A 50 -10.08 -14.44 -6.59
CA GLN A 50 -9.33 -15.25 -7.56
C GLN A 50 -8.01 -14.61 -8.03
N GLU A 51 -7.06 -14.38 -7.13
CA GLU A 51 -5.62 -14.52 -7.49
C GLU A 51 -5.26 -16.02 -7.65
N THR A 52 -6.19 -16.84 -8.13
CA THR A 52 -6.01 -18.27 -8.45
C THR A 52 -5.66 -18.43 -9.92
N ASP A 53 -4.62 -17.73 -10.37
CA ASP A 53 -3.82 -18.23 -11.46
C ASP A 53 -2.37 -18.22 -11.00
N LEU A 54 -1.75 -19.39 -11.02
CA LEU A 54 -0.36 -19.58 -10.62
C LEU A 54 0.50 -18.59 -11.40
N SER A 55 1.12 -17.66 -10.68
CA SER A 55 2.13 -16.78 -11.25
C SER A 55 3.16 -17.62 -12.00
N ARG A 56 3.30 -17.37 -13.31
CA ARG A 56 4.21 -18.08 -14.21
C ARG A 56 5.64 -18.03 -13.63
N PRO A 57 6.41 -19.13 -13.67
CA PRO A 57 7.79 -19.15 -13.17
C PRO A 57 8.66 -18.24 -14.03
N GLY A 58 8.77 -16.97 -13.63
CA GLY A 58 9.45 -15.89 -14.36
C GLY A 58 9.02 -14.46 -13.98
N ALA A 59 7.87 -14.28 -13.33
CA ALA A 59 7.33 -12.95 -13.00
C ALA A 59 7.74 -12.38 -11.62
N THR A 60 8.74 -12.96 -10.95
CA THR A 60 8.96 -12.76 -9.51
C THR A 60 9.59 -11.42 -9.12
N ARG A 61 10.36 -10.78 -10.01
CA ARG A 61 11.02 -9.50 -9.71
C ARG A 61 10.17 -8.27 -10.07
N TRP A 62 9.61 -8.21 -11.27
CA TRP A 62 8.76 -7.07 -11.66
C TRP A 62 7.38 -7.11 -11.02
N GLY A 63 6.82 -8.31 -10.79
CA GLY A 63 5.52 -8.46 -10.13
C GLY A 63 5.54 -7.96 -8.68
N SER A 64 6.64 -8.20 -7.95
CA SER A 64 6.80 -7.70 -6.57
C SER A 64 7.04 -6.20 -6.51
N HIS A 65 7.83 -5.64 -7.43
CA HIS A 65 7.98 -4.19 -7.56
C HIS A 65 6.65 -3.51 -7.89
N LEU A 66 5.89 -4.00 -8.87
CA LEU A 66 4.59 -3.45 -9.23
C LEU A 66 3.58 -3.55 -8.09
N ARG A 67 3.54 -4.69 -7.38
CA ARG A 67 2.70 -4.85 -6.18
C ARG A 67 3.04 -3.84 -5.09
N THR A 68 4.34 -3.56 -4.89
CA THR A 68 4.79 -2.56 -3.91
C THR A 68 4.34 -1.16 -4.32
N LEU A 69 4.48 -0.79 -5.59
CA LEU A 69 3.99 0.48 -6.13
C LEU A 69 2.48 0.66 -5.93
N LEU A 70 1.71 -0.36 -6.28
CA LEU A 70 0.25 -0.34 -6.14
C LEU A 70 -0.18 -0.20 -4.67
N ARG A 71 0.52 -0.87 -3.75
CA ARG A 71 0.26 -0.74 -2.31
C ARG A 71 0.57 0.67 -1.80
N ILE A 72 1.72 1.23 -2.15
CA ILE A 72 2.08 2.60 -1.76
C ILE A 72 1.06 3.61 -2.30
N HIS A 73 0.63 3.43 -3.56
CA HIS A 73 -0.37 4.29 -4.17
C HIS A 73 -1.74 4.17 -3.49
N ALA A 74 -2.20 2.95 -3.17
CA ALA A 74 -3.46 2.72 -2.48
C ALA A 74 -3.47 3.27 -1.04
N MET A 75 -2.30 3.34 -0.40
CA MET A 75 -2.11 3.81 0.96
C MET A 75 -1.56 5.24 1.03
N TRP A 76 -1.58 6.00 -0.08
CA TRP A 76 -0.81 7.25 -0.19
C TRP A 76 -1.10 8.27 0.92
N ASN A 77 -2.36 8.41 1.33
CA ASN A 77 -2.74 9.31 2.43
C ASN A 77 -2.05 8.91 3.74
N ALA A 78 -2.15 7.63 4.11
CA ALA A 78 -1.48 7.09 5.29
C ALA A 78 0.06 7.18 5.20
N VAL A 79 0.64 7.05 4.01
CA VAL A 79 2.08 7.23 3.78
C VAL A 79 2.50 8.66 4.08
N VAL A 80 1.80 9.65 3.50
CA VAL A 80 2.09 11.07 3.74
C VAL A 80 1.96 11.40 5.22
N ASP A 81 0.90 10.92 5.87
CA ASP A 81 0.64 11.18 7.26
C ASP A 81 1.67 10.57 8.21
N VAL A 82 2.23 9.39 7.93
CA VAL A 82 3.27 8.76 8.77
C VAL A 82 4.65 9.36 8.52
N LEU A 83 4.90 9.90 7.32
CA LEU A 83 6.16 10.57 7.00
C LEU A 83 6.21 12.02 7.51
N ALA A 84 5.05 12.62 7.75
CA ALA A 84 4.94 13.94 8.36
C ALA A 84 5.14 13.93 9.89
N ASP A 85 5.04 12.77 10.53
CA ASP A 85 5.28 12.51 11.97
C ASP A 85 6.76 12.16 12.28
#